data_AF-A0A811TAQ1-F1
#
_entry.id   AF-A0A811TAQ1-F1
#
_cell.length_a   1.000
_cell.length_b   1.000
_cell.length_c   1.000
_cell.angle_alpha   90.00
_cell.angle_beta   90.00
_cell.angle_gamma   90.00
#
_symmetry.space_group_name_H-M   'P 1'
#
loop_
_entity.id
_entity.type
_entity.pdbx_description
1 polymer ?
#
loop_
_entity_poly.entity_id
_entity_poly.type
_entity_poly.pdbx_seq_one_letter_code
_entity_poly.pdbx_strand_id
1 'polypeptide(L)'
;MFTQTRLGTFCLTPNDNICFPVGTIFAVCRQYEKPGFPTIFGKYKKKGRDLNSLIMALVSCKLTENFSIRKAGEWINRGEVLDIFGLDGLDFPDLSKRVKPVKLGIYEKAQQNRVGGY
;
A
#
# COMPACT_ATOMS: atom_id res chain seq x y z
N MET A 1 -47.20 3.41 22.47
CA MET A 1 -45.94 4.08 22.07
C MET A 1 -44.84 3.05 22.06
N PHE A 2 -44.24 2.72 20.91
CA PHE A 2 -43.13 1.78 20.84
C PHE A 2 -41.81 2.54 20.96
N THR A 3 -41.04 2.28 22.02
CA THR A 3 -39.70 2.82 22.22
C THR A 3 -38.67 1.98 21.47
N GLN A 4 -38.09 2.56 20.42
CA GLN A 4 -36.98 1.94 19.68
C GLN A 4 -35.71 1.97 20.54
N THR A 5 -35.27 0.80 21.02
CA THR A 5 -34.16 0.65 21.98
C THR A 5 -32.86 0.10 21.40
N ARG A 6 -32.76 -0.13 20.07
CA ARG A 6 -31.51 -0.53 19.42
C ARG A 6 -31.36 0.09 18.03
N LEU A 7 -30.46 1.07 17.91
CA LEU A 7 -29.93 1.55 16.63
C LEU A 7 -28.76 0.62 16.26
N GLY A 8 -29.05 -0.53 15.66
CA GLY A 8 -28.05 -1.43 15.11
C GLY A 8 -28.27 -1.60 13.62
N THR A 9 -27.22 -1.41 12.82
CA THR A 9 -27.28 -1.71 11.37
C THR A 9 -27.26 -3.23 11.19
N PHE A 10 -28.40 -3.81 10.84
CA PHE A 10 -28.54 -5.26 10.66
C PHE A 10 -28.06 -5.76 9.29
N CYS A 11 -28.08 -4.91 8.27
CA CYS A 11 -27.72 -5.27 6.90
C CYS A 11 -26.84 -4.19 6.28
N LEU A 12 -25.66 -4.58 5.80
CA LEU A 12 -24.82 -3.73 4.96
C LEU A 12 -25.24 -3.95 3.51
N THR A 13 -25.82 -2.92 2.88
CA THR A 13 -26.02 -2.92 1.43
C THR A 13 -24.71 -2.49 0.78
N PRO A 14 -24.08 -3.34 -0.06
CA PRO A 14 -22.90 -2.91 -0.80
C PRO A 14 -23.30 -1.71 -1.68
N ASN A 15 -22.46 -0.69 -1.68
CA ASN A 15 -22.58 0.44 -2.59
C ASN A 15 -21.28 0.54 -3.39
N ASP A 16 -21.39 1.12 -4.58
CA ASP A 16 -20.24 1.35 -5.45
C ASP A 16 -19.48 2.63 -5.08
N ASN A 17 -19.83 3.29 -3.96
CA ASN A 17 -19.11 4.47 -3.51
C ASN A 17 -17.74 4.04 -2.98
N ILE A 18 -16.74 4.77 -3.43
CA ILE A 18 -15.35 4.54 -3.10
C ILE A 18 -14.90 5.63 -2.15
N CYS A 19 -14.44 5.23 -0.96
CA CYS A 19 -13.79 6.14 -0.03
C CYS A 19 -12.29 6.13 -0.32
N PHE A 20 -11.71 7.28 -0.63
CA PHE A 20 -10.27 7.41 -0.81
C PHE A 20 -9.63 8.12 0.38
N PRO A 21 -8.62 7.50 1.00
CA PRO A 21 -7.91 8.08 2.14
C PRO A 21 -6.86 9.09 1.66
N VAL A 22 -7.32 10.18 1.05
CA VAL A 22 -6.47 11.22 0.44
C VAL A 22 -5.49 11.79 1.47
N GLY A 23 -5.94 12.05 2.71
CA GLY A 23 -5.08 12.57 3.78
C GLY A 23 -3.90 11.64 4.10
N THR A 24 -4.13 10.33 4.12
CA THR A 24 -3.07 9.35 4.39
C THR A 24 -2.11 9.24 3.22
N ILE A 25 -2.61 9.28 1.98
CA ILE A 25 -1.75 9.29 0.78
C ILE A 25 -0.80 10.50 0.82
N PHE A 26 -1.33 11.70 1.07
CA PHE A 26 -0.49 12.90 1.19
C PHE A 26 0.51 12.82 2.35
N ALA A 27 0.10 12.26 3.49
CA ALA A 27 1.01 12.06 4.62
C ALA A 27 2.15 11.13 4.25
N VAL A 28 1.87 10.02 3.56
CA VAL A 28 2.90 9.07 3.09
C VAL A 28 3.84 9.75 2.11
N CYS A 29 3.35 10.43 1.08
CA CYS A 29 4.19 11.12 0.11
C CYS A 29 5.15 12.12 0.80
N ARG A 30 4.62 12.96 1.70
CA ARG A 30 5.43 13.94 2.43
C ARG A 30 6.46 13.30 3.36
N GLN A 31 6.12 12.19 4.02
CA GLN A 31 7.06 11.49 4.90
C GLN A 31 8.08 10.65 4.12
N TYR A 32 7.75 10.25 2.89
CA TYR A 32 8.64 9.48 2.03
C TYR A 32 9.82 10.34 1.54
N GLU A 33 9.58 11.61 1.25
CA GLU A 33 10.61 12.55 0.78
C GLU A 33 11.64 12.93 1.85
N LYS A 34 11.20 13.20 3.08
CA LYS A 34 12.05 13.70 4.18
C LYS A 34 13.32 12.88 4.46
N PRO A 35 13.28 11.54 4.56
CA PRO A 35 14.46 10.73 4.82
C PRO A 35 15.30 10.45 3.56
N GLY A 36 14.94 11.00 2.39
CA GLY A 36 15.67 10.77 1.15
C GLY A 36 15.46 9.38 0.53
N PHE A 37 14.35 8.70 0.85
CA PHE A 37 13.99 7.41 0.24
C PHE A 37 13.92 7.44 -1.30
N PRO A 38 13.44 8.53 -1.96
CA PRO A 38 13.45 8.62 -3.41
C PRO A 38 14.84 8.38 -4.03
N THR A 39 15.90 8.86 -3.39
CA THR A 39 17.29 8.71 -3.86
C THR A 39 17.79 7.27 -3.68
N ILE A 40 17.33 6.58 -2.65
CA ILE A 40 17.72 5.20 -2.35
C ILE A 40 17.03 4.23 -3.31
N PHE A 41 15.70 4.34 -3.43
CA PHE A 41 14.89 3.42 -4.22
C PHE A 41 14.82 3.80 -5.71
N GLY A 42 15.07 5.06 -6.06
CA GLY A 42 15.13 5.53 -7.44
C GLY A 42 16.24 4.89 -8.29
N LYS A 43 17.26 4.30 -7.65
CA LYS A 43 18.31 3.50 -8.32
C LYS A 43 17.78 2.17 -8.84
N TYR A 44 16.69 1.67 -8.28
CA TYR A 44 16.09 0.38 -8.59
C TYR A 44 14.89 0.54 -9.54
N LYS A 45 15.11 1.15 -10.71
CA LYS A 45 14.12 1.15 -11.79
C LYS A 45 14.22 -0.15 -12.58
N LYS A 46 13.13 -0.90 -12.70
CA LYS A 46 13.07 -2.10 -13.54
C LYS A 46 11.95 -1.95 -14.58
N LYS A 47 12.33 -1.92 -15.87
CA LYS A 47 11.44 -1.76 -17.04
C LYS A 47 10.65 -0.43 -17.05
N GLY A 48 11.32 0.70 -16.75
CA GLY A 48 10.71 2.03 -16.88
C GLY A 48 9.71 2.45 -15.78
N ARG A 49 9.18 1.50 -14.99
CA ARG A 49 8.24 1.81 -13.89
C ARG A 49 8.96 2.36 -12.66
N ASP A 50 8.45 3.46 -12.12
CA ASP A 50 8.95 4.07 -10.89
C ASP A 50 8.63 3.22 -9.67
N LEU A 51 9.68 2.79 -8.96
CA LEU A 51 9.54 1.98 -7.75
C LEU A 51 9.07 2.82 -6.57
N ASN A 52 9.40 4.11 -6.54
CA ASN A 52 9.01 5.00 -5.44
C ASN A 52 7.50 5.15 -5.38
N SER A 53 6.86 5.50 -6.50
CA SER A 53 5.41 5.56 -6.62
C SER A 53 4.73 4.28 -6.17
N LEU A 54 5.26 3.11 -6.56
CA LEU A 54 4.70 1.83 -6.13
C LEU A 54 4.83 1.60 -4.61
N ILE A 55 5.97 1.93 -4.02
CA ILE A 55 6.18 1.80 -2.57
C ILE A 55 5.23 2.73 -1.82
N MET A 56 5.11 4.00 -2.25
CA MET A 56 4.21 4.97 -1.63
C MET A 56 2.74 4.52 -1.72
N ALA A 57 2.31 3.98 -2.86
CA ALA A 57 0.97 3.43 -3.03
C ALA A 57 0.70 2.22 -2.10
N LEU A 58 1.67 1.30 -2.00
CA LEU A 58 1.55 0.14 -1.12
C LEU A 58 1.52 0.52 0.36
N VAL A 59 2.36 1.47 0.79
CA VAL A 59 2.39 1.97 2.17
C VAL A 59 1.08 2.70 2.49
N SER A 60 0.59 3.52 1.57
CA SER A 60 -0.70 4.21 1.72
C SER A 60 -1.83 3.20 1.92
N CYS A 61 -1.94 2.21 1.04
CA CYS A 61 -2.92 1.13 1.16
C CYS A 61 -2.80 0.38 2.49
N LYS A 62 -1.56 0.12 2.94
CA LYS A 62 -1.30 -0.61 4.18
C LYS A 62 -1.75 0.16 5.42
N LEU A 63 -1.61 1.49 5.42
CA LEU A 63 -1.99 2.34 6.53
C LEU A 63 -3.50 2.62 6.59
N THR A 64 -4.21 2.49 5.49
CA THR A 64 -5.62 2.90 5.40
C THR A 64 -6.56 1.71 5.51
N GLU A 65 -6.34 0.71 4.68
CA GLU A 65 -7.23 -0.45 4.53
C GLU A 65 -6.58 -1.74 5.03
N ASN A 66 -5.25 -1.72 5.23
CA ASN A 66 -4.44 -2.84 5.69
C ASN A 66 -4.63 -4.13 4.84
N PHE A 67 -4.88 -3.96 3.54
CA PHE A 67 -5.17 -5.06 2.64
C PHE A 67 -4.03 -6.07 2.47
N SER A 68 -4.39 -7.27 2.01
CA SER A 68 -3.43 -8.25 1.48
C SER A 68 -2.79 -7.73 0.20
N ILE A 69 -1.64 -8.26 -0.20
CA ILE A 69 -0.92 -7.80 -1.41
C ILE A 69 -1.79 -7.88 -2.66
N ARG A 70 -2.65 -8.92 -2.76
CA ARG A 70 -3.58 -9.07 -3.88
C ARG A 70 -4.62 -7.95 -3.88
N LYS A 71 -5.32 -7.74 -2.76
CA LYS A 71 -6.32 -6.67 -2.63
C LYS A 71 -5.70 -5.28 -2.76
N ALA A 72 -4.46 -5.10 -2.31
CA ALA A 72 -3.71 -3.87 -2.52
C ALA A 72 -3.44 -3.62 -4.00
N GLY A 73 -3.09 -4.64 -4.79
CA GLY A 73 -2.94 -4.49 -6.24
C GLY A 73 -4.26 -4.12 -6.94
N GLU A 74 -5.39 -4.70 -6.50
CA GLU A 74 -6.73 -4.35 -7.00
C GLU A 74 -7.09 -2.90 -6.65
N TRP A 75 -6.71 -2.46 -5.44
CA TRP A 75 -6.89 -1.08 -5.02
C TRP A 75 -6.01 -0.10 -5.80
N ILE A 76 -4.73 -0.43 -6.04
CA ILE A 76 -3.82 0.43 -6.82
C ILE A 76 -4.23 0.53 -8.28
N ASN A 77 -4.80 -0.53 -8.87
CA ASN A 77 -5.26 -0.54 -10.27
C ASN A 77 -6.53 0.29 -10.53
N ARG A 78 -7.06 0.97 -9.53
CA ARG A 78 -8.14 1.94 -9.71
C ARG A 78 -7.59 3.19 -10.39
N GLY A 79 -8.34 3.73 -11.35
CA GLY A 79 -7.89 4.84 -12.18
C GLY A 79 -7.44 6.06 -11.37
N GLU A 80 -8.15 6.37 -10.28
CA GLU A 80 -7.84 7.49 -9.40
C GLU A 80 -6.52 7.29 -8.65
N VAL A 81 -6.24 6.07 -8.22
CA VAL A 81 -4.98 5.75 -7.50
C VAL A 81 -3.81 5.72 -8.48
N LEU A 82 -4.00 5.17 -9.68
CA LEU A 82 -3.00 5.20 -10.74
C LEU A 82 -2.64 6.65 -11.11
N ASP A 83 -3.64 7.52 -11.25
CA ASP A 83 -3.45 8.94 -11.56
C ASP A 83 -2.67 9.67 -10.46
N ILE A 84 -3.07 9.50 -9.18
CA ILE A 84 -2.39 10.13 -8.02
C ILE A 84 -0.91 9.76 -7.96
N PHE A 85 -0.56 8.50 -8.24
CA PHE A 85 0.82 8.02 -8.15
C PHE A 85 1.57 8.02 -9.49
N GLY A 86 0.94 8.44 -10.59
CA GLY A 86 1.51 8.40 -11.94
C GLY A 86 1.95 7.00 -12.36
N LEU A 87 1.14 5.99 -12.03
CA LEU A 87 1.45 4.58 -12.29
C LEU A 87 0.70 4.07 -13.52
N ASP A 88 1.39 3.28 -14.35
CA ASP A 88 0.74 2.41 -15.33
C ASP A 88 0.24 1.15 -14.63
N GLY A 89 -0.93 0.65 -15.05
CA GLY A 89 -1.60 -0.51 -14.49
C GLY A 89 -0.65 -1.67 -14.13
N LEU A 90 -0.90 -2.27 -12.96
CA LEU A 90 -0.09 -3.33 -12.38
C LEU A 90 -0.59 -4.71 -12.82
N ASP A 91 0.31 -5.50 -13.39
CA ASP A 91 0.10 -6.93 -13.56
C ASP A 91 0.34 -7.68 -12.24
N PHE A 92 -0.69 -8.34 -11.71
CA PHE A 92 -0.62 -9.09 -10.45
C PHE A 92 0.45 -10.19 -10.39
N PRO A 93 0.74 -10.94 -11.48
CA PRO A 93 1.85 -11.89 -11.49
C PRO A 93 3.20 -11.20 -11.26
N ASP A 94 3.35 -9.92 -11.62
CA ASP A 94 4.56 -9.12 -11.43
C ASP A 94 4.66 -8.58 -10.00
N LEU A 95 3.55 -8.11 -9.40
CA LEU A 95 3.55 -7.53 -8.06
C LEU A 95 3.92 -8.54 -6.96
N SER A 96 3.35 -9.75 -7.00
CA SER A 96 3.66 -10.80 -6.01
C SER A 96 5.12 -11.26 -6.11
N LYS A 97 5.68 -11.34 -7.32
CA LYS A 97 7.10 -11.64 -7.56
C LYS A 97 8.02 -10.52 -7.06
N ARG A 98 7.58 -9.26 -7.11
CA ARG A 98 8.35 -8.08 -6.66
C ARG A 98 8.38 -7.91 -5.14
N VAL A 99 7.29 -8.25 -4.44
CA VAL A 99 7.23 -8.10 -2.96
C VAL A 99 7.95 -9.25 -2.24
N LYS A 100 7.95 -10.46 -2.79
CA LYS A 100 8.65 -11.63 -2.23
C LYS A 100 10.13 -11.38 -1.86
N PRO A 101 10.99 -10.85 -2.74
CA PRO A 101 12.41 -10.61 -2.41
C PRO A 101 12.60 -9.54 -1.33
N VAL A 102 11.73 -8.53 -1.28
CA VAL A 102 11.78 -7.51 -0.23
C VAL A 102 11.41 -8.11 1.14
N LYS A 103 10.37 -8.95 1.20
CA LYS A 103 10.01 -9.66 2.44
C LYS A 103 11.12 -10.60 2.91
N LEU A 104 11.74 -11.35 1.99
CA LEU A 104 12.79 -12.30 2.31
C LEU A 104 14.04 -11.58 2.86
N GLY A 105 14.49 -10.50 2.21
CA GLY A 105 15.64 -9.73 2.66
C GLY A 105 15.43 -9.01 3.99
N ILE A 106 14.20 -8.57 4.30
CA ILE A 106 13.86 -8.03 5.63
C ILE A 106 13.90 -9.13 6.68
N TYR A 107 13.37 -10.33 6.37
CA TYR A 107 13.38 -11.46 7.31
C TYR A 107 14.81 -11.92 7.62
N GLU A 108 15.65 -12.09 6.59
CA GLU A 108 17.05 -12.50 6.73
C GLU A 108 17.87 -11.49 7.53
N LYS A 109 17.71 -10.18 7.27
CA LYS A 109 18.35 -9.12 8.07
C LYS A 109 17.84 -9.08 9.51
N ALA A 110 16.55 -9.34 9.73
CA ALA A 110 15.98 -9.43 11.07
C ALA A 110 16.49 -10.66 11.84
N GLN A 111 16.81 -11.76 11.15
CA GLN A 111 17.47 -12.92 11.76
C GLN A 111 18.95 -12.65 12.06
N GLN A 112 19.72 -12.06 11.13
CA GLN A 112 21.13 -11.71 11.37
C GLN A 112 21.32 -10.75 12.55
N ASN A 113 20.44 -9.76 12.71
CA ASN A 113 20.47 -8.84 13.85
C ASN A 113 20.07 -9.47 15.19
N ARG A 114 19.50 -10.69 15.21
CA ARG A 114 19.22 -11.44 16.44
C ARG A 114 20.35 -12.36 16.87
N VAL A 115 21.29 -12.67 15.97
CA VAL A 115 22.40 -13.61 16.24
C VAL A 115 23.69 -12.88 16.62
N GLY A 116 23.80 -11.57 16.36
CA GLY A 116 24.97 -10.74 16.71
C GLY A 116 24.91 -10.05 18.08
N GLY A 117 24.03 -10.48 18.98
CA GLY A 117 23.82 -9.89 20.30
C GLY A 117 24.18 -10.83 21.44
N TYR A 118 25.41 -11.32 21.49
CA TYR A 118 26.09 -11.87 22.67
C TYR A 118 27.60 -11.70 22.52
#